data_AF-A0A165VHU5-F1
#
_entry.id   AF-A0A165VHU5-F1
#
_cell.length_a   1.000
_cell.length_b   1.000
_cell.length_c   1.000
_cell.angle_alpha   90.00
_cell.angle_beta   90.00
_cell.angle_gamma   90.00
#
_symmetry.space_group_name_H-M   'P 1'
#
loop_
_entity.id
_entity.type
_entity.pdbx_description
1 polymer ?
#
loop_
_entity_poly.entity_id
_entity_poly.type
_entity_poly.pdbx_seq_one_letter_code
_entity_poly.pdbx_strand_id
1 'polypeptide(L)'
;MSSKRGRKRNDNLPPNRARDVQRAFRARRAAHLQAMEKRLEEVEEENSRLRAALNLPPANRPPLGKGPTGKDKPKVFSSVGASSSTGLASP
;
A
#
# COMPACT_ATOMS: atom_id res chain seq x y z
N MET A 1 12.44 -1.72 -46.24
CA MET A 1 12.38 -3.09 -45.69
C MET A 1 11.98 -3.02 -44.22
N SER A 2 10.74 -3.39 -43.90
CA SER A 2 10.14 -3.16 -42.57
C SER A 2 10.78 -4.06 -41.52
N SER A 3 11.50 -3.45 -40.58
CA SER A 3 12.12 -4.09 -39.41
C SER A 3 11.03 -4.78 -38.56
N LYS A 4 10.89 -6.10 -38.69
CA LYS A 4 10.04 -6.91 -37.80
C LYS A 4 10.76 -7.09 -36.46
N ARG A 5 10.66 -6.07 -35.61
CA ARG A 5 11.01 -6.18 -34.19
C ARG A 5 9.91 -6.96 -33.48
N GLY A 6 10.23 -8.12 -32.91
CA GLY A 6 9.32 -8.90 -32.06
C GLY A 6 9.83 -10.31 -31.76
N ARG A 7 9.61 -10.78 -30.52
CA ARG A 7 9.80 -12.20 -30.17
C ARG A 7 8.72 -13.02 -30.88
N LYS A 8 9.10 -14.04 -31.68
CA LYS A 8 8.16 -14.98 -32.30
C LYS A 8 7.28 -15.61 -31.22
N ARG A 9 5.95 -15.60 -31.38
CA ARG A 9 5.05 -16.37 -30.50
C ARG A 9 5.44 -17.85 -30.62
N ASN A 10 5.52 -18.52 -29.49
CA ASN A 10 5.82 -19.94 -29.45
C ASN A 10 4.50 -20.72 -29.47
N ASP A 11 4.22 -21.37 -30.59
CA ASP A 11 2.96 -22.08 -30.85
C ASP A 11 2.85 -23.40 -30.07
N ASN A 12 3.95 -23.87 -29.45
CA ASN A 12 3.94 -25.05 -28.58
C ASN A 12 3.42 -24.75 -27.17
N LEU A 13 3.07 -23.50 -26.87
CA LEU A 13 2.56 -23.10 -25.57
C LEU A 13 1.04 -23.10 -25.55
N PRO A 14 0.41 -23.58 -24.46
CA PRO A 14 -1.03 -23.48 -24.29
C PRO A 14 -1.49 -22.01 -24.44
N PRO A 15 -2.61 -21.73 -25.14
CA PRO A 15 -3.12 -20.37 -25.35
C PRO A 15 -3.26 -19.55 -24.04
N ASN A 16 -3.55 -20.24 -22.93
CA ASN A 16 -3.76 -19.63 -21.62
C ASN A 16 -2.49 -19.48 -20.77
N ARG A 17 -1.35 -20.05 -21.17
CA ARG A 17 -0.12 -20.06 -20.36
C ARG A 17 0.29 -18.66 -19.91
N ALA A 18 0.19 -17.67 -20.79
CA ALA A 18 0.52 -16.28 -20.46
C ALA A 18 -0.42 -15.69 -19.39
N ARG A 19 -1.72 -15.98 -19.49
CA ARG A 19 -2.73 -15.51 -18.52
C ARG A 19 -2.55 -16.19 -17.17
N ASP A 20 -2.25 -17.49 -17.16
CA ASP A 20 -2.04 -18.27 -15.94
C ASP A 20 -0.80 -17.80 -15.18
N VAL A 21 0.30 -17.51 -15.89
CA VAL A 21 1.50 -16.89 -15.32
C VAL A 21 1.17 -15.54 -14.67
N GLN A 22 0.39 -14.69 -15.36
CA GLN A 22 -0.02 -13.40 -14.79
C GLN A 22 -0.96 -13.55 -13.58
N ARG A 23 -1.89 -14.51 -13.62
CA ARG A 23 -2.80 -14.80 -12.49
C ARG A 23 -2.00 -15.26 -11.29
N ALA A 24 -1.07 -16.20 -11.48
CA ALA A 24 -0.19 -16.70 -10.43
C ALA A 24 0.70 -15.57 -9.87
N PHE A 25 1.23 -14.70 -10.72
CA PHE A 25 2.00 -13.54 -10.27
C PHE A 25 1.16 -12.57 -9.44
N ARG A 26 -0.05 -12.23 -9.90
CA ARG A 26 -0.99 -11.38 -9.15
C ARG A 26 -1.37 -12.00 -7.80
N ALA A 27 -1.65 -13.30 -7.77
CA ALA A 27 -1.96 -14.02 -6.53
C ALA A 27 -0.79 -13.97 -5.52
N ARG A 28 0.45 -14.22 -5.98
CA ARG A 28 1.63 -14.10 -5.13
C ARG A 28 1.85 -12.68 -4.61
N ARG A 29 1.66 -11.67 -5.47
CA ARG A 29 1.77 -10.25 -5.06
C ARG A 29 0.71 -9.89 -4.03
N ALA A 30 -0.53 -10.34 -4.23
CA ALA A 30 -1.61 -10.10 -3.28
C ALA A 30 -1.31 -10.74 -1.91
N ALA A 31 -0.86 -12.00 -1.89
CA ALA A 31 -0.47 -12.68 -0.66
C ALA A 31 0.69 -11.97 0.07
N HIS A 32 1.70 -11.49 -0.67
CA HIS A 32 2.80 -10.73 -0.08
C HIS A 32 2.34 -9.41 0.53
N LEU A 33 1.48 -8.66 -0.18
CA LEU A 33 0.92 -7.41 0.34
C LEU A 33 0.06 -7.64 1.59
N GLN A 34 -0.78 -8.68 1.59
CA GLN A 34 -1.56 -9.07 2.77
C GLN A 34 -0.67 -9.41 3.97
N ALA A 35 0.44 -10.13 3.75
CA ALA A 35 1.39 -10.43 4.81
C ALA A 35 2.06 -9.16 5.37
N MET A 36 2.36 -8.17 4.52
CA MET A 36 2.87 -6.87 4.97
C MET A 36 1.82 -6.07 5.73
N GLU A 37 0.58 -5.99 5.23
CA GLU A 37 -0.54 -5.31 5.88
C GLU A 37 -0.80 -5.90 7.29
N LYS A 38 -0.81 -7.23 7.42
CA LYS A 38 -0.96 -7.91 8.72
C LYS A 38 0.17 -7.55 9.70
N ARG A 39 1.42 -7.57 9.23
CA ARG A 39 2.56 -7.21 10.09
C ARG A 39 2.50 -5.74 10.54
N LEU A 40 2.02 -4.84 9.67
CA LEU A 40 1.81 -3.44 10.05
C LEU A 40 0.73 -3.32 11.12
N GLU A 41 -0.40 -4.02 10.98
CA GLU A 41 -1.48 -4.05 11.96
C GLU A 41 -0.98 -4.50 13.34
N GLU A 42 -0.24 -5.61 13.40
CA GLU A 42 0.37 -6.11 14.65
C GLU A 42 1.29 -5.06 15.32
N VAL A 43 2.13 -4.39 14.52
CA VAL A 43 3.06 -3.36 15.01
C VAL A 43 2.32 -2.08 15.43
N GLU A 44 1.26 -1.70 14.73
CA GLU A 44 0.45 -0.52 15.06
C GLU A 44 -0.34 -0.73 16.36
N GLU A 45 -0.87 -1.94 16.58
CA GLU A 45 -1.49 -2.33 17.83
C GLU A 45 -0.51 -2.27 18.99
N GLU A 46 0.68 -2.87 18.83
CA GLU A 46 1.73 -2.85 19.85
C GLU A 46 2.16 -1.41 20.16
N ASN A 47 2.38 -0.58 19.14
CA ASN A 47 2.75 0.82 19.32
C ASN A 47 1.69 1.60 20.10
N SER A 48 0.41 1.34 19.81
CA SER A 48 -0.71 1.97 20.49
C SER A 48 -0.76 1.58 21.96
N ARG A 49 -0.55 0.30 22.28
CA ARG A 49 -0.48 -0.20 23.67
C ARG A 49 0.69 0.41 24.43
N LEU A 50 1.88 0.46 23.81
CA LEU A 50 3.07 1.06 24.42
C LEU A 50 2.90 2.56 24.68
N ARG A 51 2.31 3.30 23.74
CA ARG A 51 2.02 4.73 23.93
C ARG A 51 1.03 4.97 25.07
N ALA A 52 -0.02 4.16 25.17
CA ALA A 52 -0.98 4.24 26.27
C ALA A 52 -0.31 3.96 27.63
N ALA A 53 0.54 2.93 27.71
CA ALA A 53 1.28 2.59 28.93
C ALA A 53 2.27 3.68 29.38
N LEU A 54 2.80 4.46 28.44
CA LEU A 54 3.75 5.54 28.70
C LEU A 54 3.10 6.94 28.72
N ASN A 55 1.77 7.02 28.70
CA ASN A 55 1.01 8.28 28.61
C ASN A 55 1.48 9.20 27.46
N LEU A 56 1.96 8.62 26.36
CA LEU A 56 2.39 9.35 25.17
C LEU A 56 1.17 9.69 24.30
N PRO A 57 1.22 10.81 23.56
CA PRO A 57 0.15 11.16 22.63
C PRO A 57 -0.02 10.06 21.55
N PRO A 58 -1.21 9.95 20.93
CA PRO A 58 -1.45 9.02 19.83
C PRO A 58 -0.45 9.19 18.68
N ALA A 59 -0.23 8.11 17.90
CA ALA A 59 0.64 8.19 16.73
C ALA A 59 0.03 9.14 15.68
N ASN A 60 0.76 10.20 15.33
CA ASN A 60 0.35 11.15 14.28
C ASN A 60 0.66 10.59 12.89
N ARG A 61 -0.12 9.60 12.46
CA ARG A 61 0.03 8.97 11.14
C ARG A 61 -1.34 8.85 10.47
N PRO A 62 -1.49 9.32 9.23
CA PRO A 62 -2.73 9.11 8.48
C PRO A 62 -2.89 7.62 8.12
N PRO A 63 -4.12 7.12 8.01
CA PRO A 63 -4.37 5.73 7.65
C PRO A 63 -3.88 5.45 6.22
N LEU A 64 -3.09 4.38 6.06
CA LEU A 64 -2.68 3.89 4.75
C LEU A 64 -3.89 3.25 4.05
N GLY A 65 -4.07 3.54 2.75
CA GLY A 65 -5.10 2.90 1.93
C GLY A 65 -4.90 1.38 1.86
N LYS A 66 -5.96 0.64 1.57
CA LYS A 66 -5.93 -0.84 1.52
C LYS A 66 -5.87 -1.36 0.09
N GLY A 67 -5.34 -2.58 -0.05
CA GLY A 67 -5.64 -3.44 -1.18
C GLY A 67 -4.57 -3.50 -2.29
N PRO A 68 -4.49 -4.65 -3.01
CA PRO A 68 -3.37 -4.96 -3.90
C PRO A 68 -3.37 -4.20 -5.24
N THR A 69 -4.42 -3.47 -5.55
CA THR A 69 -4.55 -2.69 -6.80
C THR A 69 -4.65 -1.18 -6.59
N GLY A 70 -4.61 -0.71 -5.34
CA GLY A 70 -4.79 0.71 -5.01
C GLY A 70 -6.11 1.30 -5.55
N LYS A 71 -7.08 0.45 -5.94
CA LYS A 71 -8.38 0.87 -6.46
C LYS A 71 -9.42 1.14 -5.39
N ASP A 72 -9.13 0.77 -4.14
CA ASP A 72 -9.88 1.28 -3.02
C ASP A 72 -9.60 2.78 -2.97
N LYS A 73 -10.60 3.57 -3.35
CA LYS A 73 -10.52 5.02 -3.34
C LYS A 73 -10.01 5.42 -1.95
N PRO A 74 -8.90 6.18 -1.83
CA PRO A 74 -8.59 6.78 -0.55
C PRO A 74 -9.83 7.55 -0.11
N LYS A 75 -10.30 7.33 1.13
CA LYS A 75 -11.33 8.20 1.71
C LYS A 75 -10.75 9.61 1.66
N VAL A 76 -11.21 10.39 0.69
CA VAL A 76 -10.83 11.79 0.54
C VAL A 76 -11.43 12.47 1.77
N PHE A 77 -10.58 12.89 2.69
CA PHE A 77 -11.02 13.89 3.65
C PHE A 77 -10.13 15.13 3.54
N SER A 78 -10.76 16.12 2.93
CA SER A 78 -10.59 17.56 3.08
C SER A 78 -9.55 17.97 4.11
N SER A 79 -8.50 18.63 3.61
CA SER A 79 -7.51 19.38 4.39
C SER A 79 -8.10 20.67 4.98
N VAL A 80 -9.23 20.59 5.69
CA VAL A 80 -9.74 21.72 6.48
C VAL A 80 -9.22 21.56 7.90
N GLY A 81 -8.25 22.38 8.27
CA GLY A 81 -7.86 22.59 9.66
C GLY A 81 -6.37 22.55 9.99
N ALA A 82 -5.48 22.94 9.06
CA ALA A 82 -4.14 23.36 9.45
C ALA A 82 -4.21 24.80 10.02
N SER A 83 -4.71 24.94 11.25
CA SER A 83 -4.59 26.11 12.11
C SER A 83 -4.17 25.56 13.47
N SER A 84 -3.05 25.93 14.10
CA SER A 84 -2.42 27.24 14.18
C SER A 84 -0.95 27.07 14.61
N SER A 85 -0.02 27.67 13.87
CA SER A 85 1.35 27.91 14.34
C SER A 85 1.31 28.92 15.49
N THR A 86 1.51 28.45 16.71
CA THR A 86 1.71 29.30 17.89
C THR A 86 3.02 30.07 17.75
N GLY A 87 2.91 31.40 17.67
CA GLY A 87 4.04 32.32 17.72
C GLY A 87 4.75 32.24 19.07
N LEU A 88 6.06 32.05 19.03
CA LEU A 88 6.95 32.25 20.17
C LEU A 88 7.42 33.70 20.14
N ALA A 89 6.83 34.53 21.01
CA ALA A 89 7.42 35.76 21.50
C ALA A 89 7.57 35.60 23.02
N SER A 90 8.79 35.76 23.51
CA SER A 90 9.13 35.73 24.93
C SER A 90 10.10 36.89 25.24
N PRO A 91 10.11 37.36 26.49
CA PRO A 91 10.27 38.77 26.89
C PRO A 91 11.71 39.31 26.89
#